data_AF-A0A842TQV5-F1
#
_entry.id   AF-A0A842TQV5-F1
#
_cell.length_a   1.000
_cell.length_b   1.000
_cell.length_c   1.000
_cell.angle_alpha   90.00
_cell.angle_beta   90.00
_cell.angle_gamma   90.00
#
_symmetry.space_group_name_H-M   'P 1'
#
loop_
_entity.id
_entity.type
_entity.pdbx_description
1 polymer ?
#
loop_
_entity_poly.entity_id
_entity_poly.type
_entity_poly.pdbx_seq_one_letter_code
_entity_poly.pdbx_strand_id
1 'polypeptide(L)'
;MHYLECLGLKVGKKSNNAGIPPSILSNSSLADIFLRGLADTDFSMCFKKGNRKNNSYPGIIAEFASGKIIEDIQIILDNIGITYCKQIVNKKNSFSKFTHYRLEINGKRNLNLWIKFIGFSNPKHLTKIKVWKKLGYCPPRATYSERMKILGEE
;
A
#
# COMPACT_ATOMS: atom_id res chain seq x y z
N MET A 1 28.28 -2.93 4.54
CA MET A 1 27.26 -2.79 3.49
C MET A 1 26.95 -4.12 2.76
N HIS A 2 27.19 -5.29 3.39
CA HIS A 2 27.19 -6.59 2.72
C HIS A 2 25.87 -7.38 2.86
N TYR A 3 25.15 -7.17 3.96
CA TYR A 3 23.91 -7.91 4.29
C TYR A 3 22.80 -7.77 3.24
N LEU A 4 22.59 -6.56 2.69
CA LEU A 4 21.51 -6.31 1.73
C LEU A 4 21.77 -7.00 0.39
N GLU A 5 23.03 -7.07 -0.05
CA GLU A 5 23.40 -7.77 -1.27
C GLU A 5 23.27 -9.29 -1.12
N CYS A 6 23.63 -9.84 0.06
CA CYS A 6 23.40 -11.25 0.38
C CYS A 6 21.90 -11.61 0.37
N LEU A 7 21.03 -10.66 0.70
CA LEU A 7 19.58 -10.81 0.58
C LEU A 7 19.06 -10.61 -0.85
N GLY A 8 19.93 -10.37 -1.83
CA GLY A 8 19.55 -10.15 -3.23
C GLY A 8 19.03 -8.74 -3.54
N LEU A 9 19.17 -7.78 -2.62
CA LEU A 9 18.82 -6.39 -2.88
C LEU A 9 19.95 -5.70 -3.64
N LYS A 10 19.66 -5.28 -4.87
CA LYS A 10 20.63 -4.59 -5.73
C LYS A 10 21.04 -3.23 -5.15
N VAL A 11 22.34 -2.96 -5.13
CA VAL A 11 22.93 -1.64 -4.84
C VAL A 11 23.04 -0.84 -6.15
N GLY A 12 22.66 0.44 -6.15
CA GLY A 12 22.64 1.29 -7.35
C GLY A 12 21.24 1.81 -7.74
N LYS A 13 21.07 2.34 -8.98
CA LYS A 13 19.76 2.84 -9.48
C LYS A 13 18.76 1.67 -9.61
N LYS A 14 17.75 1.66 -8.73
CA LYS A 14 16.80 0.54 -8.56
C LYS A 14 15.55 0.64 -9.42
N SER A 15 15.37 1.71 -10.19
CA SER A 15 14.05 2.15 -10.66
C SER A 15 13.31 1.15 -11.53
N ASN A 16 14.01 0.37 -12.37
CA ASN A 16 13.31 -0.42 -13.40
C ASN A 16 13.22 -1.92 -13.06
N ASN A 17 14.19 -2.46 -12.30
CA ASN A 17 14.32 -3.91 -12.06
C ASN A 17 14.31 -4.29 -10.56
N ALA A 18 13.86 -3.41 -9.68
CA ALA A 18 13.67 -3.75 -8.27
C ALA A 18 12.55 -4.81 -8.12
N GLY A 19 12.83 -5.84 -7.35
CA GLY A 19 11.87 -6.88 -6.99
C GLY A 19 12.08 -7.31 -5.54
N ILE A 20 11.14 -8.10 -5.04
CA ILE A 20 11.20 -8.71 -3.73
C ILE A 20 12.12 -9.94 -3.82
N PRO A 21 13.09 -10.11 -2.92
CA PRO A 21 13.94 -11.30 -2.88
C PRO A 21 13.13 -12.62 -2.87
N PRO A 22 13.52 -13.63 -3.66
CA PRO A 22 12.82 -14.92 -3.69
C PRO A 22 12.73 -15.62 -2.33
N SER A 23 13.72 -15.44 -1.45
CA SER A 23 13.73 -15.98 -0.08
C SER A 23 12.63 -15.37 0.79
N ILE A 24 12.23 -14.12 0.52
CA ILE A 24 11.11 -13.47 1.20
C ILE A 24 9.79 -13.95 0.58
N LEU A 25 9.69 -14.00 -0.75
CA LEU A 25 8.46 -14.40 -1.45
C LEU A 25 8.05 -15.86 -1.19
N SER A 26 9.02 -16.76 -1.05
CA SER A 26 8.77 -18.19 -0.80
C SER A 26 8.27 -18.49 0.62
N ASN A 27 8.36 -17.53 1.55
CA ASN A 27 7.88 -17.68 2.91
C ASN A 27 6.74 -16.68 3.16
N SER A 28 5.50 -17.19 3.25
CA SER A 28 4.30 -16.35 3.39
C SER A 28 4.38 -15.40 4.60
N SER A 29 4.85 -15.88 5.75
CA SER A 29 4.96 -15.03 6.95
C SER A 29 5.97 -13.91 6.76
N LEU A 30 7.11 -14.17 6.11
CA LEU A 30 8.09 -13.13 5.80
C LEU A 30 7.58 -12.16 4.74
N ALA A 31 6.87 -12.67 3.73
CA ALA A 31 6.26 -11.87 2.68
C ALA A 31 5.21 -10.89 3.24
N ASP A 32 4.36 -11.34 4.17
CA ASP A 32 3.35 -10.50 4.83
C ASP A 32 4.01 -9.38 5.66
N ILE A 33 5.05 -9.72 6.44
CA ILE A 33 5.81 -8.74 7.23
C ILE A 33 6.54 -7.74 6.33
N PHE A 34 7.16 -8.22 5.25
CA PHE A 34 7.84 -7.38 4.27
C PHE A 34 6.85 -6.41 3.61
N LEU A 35 5.69 -6.93 3.16
CA LEU A 35 4.66 -6.13 2.50
C LEU A 35 4.07 -5.09 3.44
N ARG A 36 3.93 -5.39 4.74
CA ARG A 36 3.56 -4.39 5.75
C ARG A 36 4.59 -3.26 5.81
N GLY A 37 5.88 -3.60 5.89
CA GLY A 37 6.96 -2.61 5.91
C GLY A 37 6.98 -1.73 4.66
N LEU A 38 6.83 -2.34 3.48
CA LEU A 38 6.73 -1.63 2.21
C LEU A 38 5.50 -0.73 2.14
N ALA A 39 4.37 -1.19 2.69
CA ALA A 39 3.15 -0.40 2.70
C ALA A 39 3.23 0.81 3.63
N ASP A 40 3.94 0.68 4.74
CA ASP A 40 4.13 1.79 5.68
C ASP A 40 4.97 2.93 5.07
N THR A 41 5.81 2.65 4.06
CA THR A 41 6.67 3.63 3.38
C THR A 41 6.06 4.15 2.08
N ASP A 42 5.63 3.26 1.19
CA ASP A 42 5.34 3.59 -0.21
C ASP A 42 3.84 3.52 -0.55
N PHE A 43 3.02 2.91 0.30
CA PHE A 43 1.59 2.77 0.02
C PHE A 43 0.80 3.97 0.56
N SER A 44 -0.39 4.13 0.02
CA SER A 44 -1.33 5.17 0.41
C SER A 44 -2.69 4.57 0.75
N MET A 45 -3.09 4.69 2.02
CA MET A 45 -4.47 4.47 2.45
C MET A 45 -5.33 5.72 2.19
N CYS A 46 -6.36 5.57 1.37
CA CYS A 46 -7.33 6.60 1.03
C CYS A 46 -8.77 6.11 1.16
N PHE A 47 -9.70 7.06 1.21
CA PHE A 47 -11.13 6.77 1.13
C PHE A 47 -11.71 7.59 -0.01
N LYS A 48 -12.17 6.89 -1.04
CA LYS A 48 -12.81 7.47 -2.22
C LYS A 48 -14.27 7.78 -1.90
N LYS A 49 -14.87 8.66 -2.71
CA LYS A 49 -16.33 8.83 -2.70
C LYS A 49 -16.96 7.49 -3.10
N GLY A 50 -17.83 6.97 -2.25
CA GLY A 50 -18.69 5.84 -2.60
C GLY A 50 -20.04 6.33 -3.10
N ASN A 51 -21.06 5.47 -3.00
CA ASN A 51 -22.45 5.84 -3.32
C ASN A 51 -23.06 6.84 -2.32
N ARG A 52 -22.39 7.07 -1.19
CA ARG A 52 -22.77 8.08 -0.19
C ARG A 52 -22.04 9.39 -0.48
N LYS A 53 -22.58 10.51 0.02
CA LYS A 53 -21.97 11.85 -0.09
C LYS A 53 -20.54 11.94 0.50
N ASN A 54 -20.16 10.99 1.35
CA ASN A 54 -18.90 11.00 2.11
C ASN A 54 -17.85 10.02 1.57
N ASN A 55 -16.57 10.37 1.82
CA ASN A 55 -15.39 9.56 1.51
C ASN A 55 -15.32 8.29 2.37
N SER A 56 -16.04 7.27 1.94
CA SER A 56 -16.31 6.05 2.71
C SER A 56 -15.78 4.78 2.06
N TYR A 57 -15.39 4.82 0.78
CA TYR A 57 -14.95 3.65 0.05
C TYR A 57 -13.44 3.46 0.19
N PRO A 58 -12.96 2.45 0.94
CA PRO A 58 -11.54 2.30 1.22
C PRO A 58 -10.75 1.89 -0.03
N GLY A 59 -9.53 2.44 -0.15
CA GLY A 59 -8.56 2.07 -1.16
C GLY A 59 -7.14 2.10 -0.58
N ILE A 60 -6.37 1.06 -0.86
CA ILE A 60 -4.92 1.01 -0.64
C ILE A 60 -4.28 1.09 -2.02
N ILE A 61 -3.38 2.05 -2.20
CA ILE A 61 -2.77 2.34 -3.51
C ILE A 61 -1.26 2.24 -3.37
N ALA A 62 -0.62 1.53 -4.29
CA ALA A 62 0.81 1.49 -4.46
C ALA A 62 1.17 1.91 -5.88
N GLU A 63 2.27 2.66 -6.05
CA GLU A 63 2.76 3.08 -7.36
C GLU A 63 4.28 3.00 -7.38
N PHE A 64 4.83 2.19 -8.28
CA PHE A 64 6.27 1.95 -8.39
C PHE A 64 6.76 2.16 -9.82
N ALA A 65 8.05 2.46 -9.98
CA ALA A 65 8.68 2.56 -11.30
C ALA A 65 8.99 1.18 -11.91
N SER A 66 9.14 0.14 -11.08
CA SER A 66 9.38 -1.23 -11.55
C SER A 66 8.09 -2.02 -11.66
N GLY A 67 7.88 -2.71 -12.78
CA GLY A 67 6.76 -3.64 -12.94
C GLY A 67 6.95 -4.92 -12.11
N LYS A 68 8.21 -5.31 -11.88
CA LYS A 68 8.55 -6.53 -11.15
C LYS A 68 8.09 -6.50 -9.71
N ILE A 69 8.31 -5.39 -8.99
CA ILE A 69 7.81 -5.28 -7.60
C ILE A 69 6.29 -5.39 -7.54
N ILE A 70 5.57 -4.88 -8.54
CA ILE A 70 4.11 -5.04 -8.61
C ILE A 70 3.73 -6.50 -8.79
N GLU A 71 4.38 -7.22 -9.71
CA GLU A 71 4.16 -8.66 -9.92
C GLU A 71 4.48 -9.48 -8.66
N ASP A 72 5.57 -9.15 -7.97
CA ASP A 72 5.95 -9.81 -6.72
C ASP A 72 4.90 -9.53 -5.61
N ILE A 73 4.34 -8.31 -5.54
CA ILE A 73 3.22 -7.99 -4.62
C ILE A 73 1.95 -8.76 -5.00
N GLN A 74 1.65 -8.91 -6.30
CA GLN A 74 0.47 -9.64 -6.78
C GLN A 74 0.46 -11.07 -6.25
N ILE A 75 1.60 -11.76 -6.28
CA ILE A 75 1.75 -13.13 -5.74
C ILE A 75 1.34 -13.17 -4.26
N ILE A 76 1.80 -12.20 -3.46
CA ILE A 76 1.47 -12.13 -2.03
C ILE A 76 -0.04 -11.93 -1.85
N LEU A 77 -0.64 -11.01 -2.63
CA LEU A 77 -2.07 -10.71 -2.54
C LEU A 77 -2.96 -11.87 -2.98
N ASP A 78 -2.57 -12.58 -4.03
CA ASP A 78 -3.29 -13.74 -4.55
C ASP A 78 -3.32 -14.87 -3.51
N ASN A 79 -2.20 -15.10 -2.81
CA ASN A 79 -2.10 -16.11 -1.73
C ASN A 79 -3.06 -15.85 -0.56
N ILE A 80 -3.40 -14.58 -0.28
CA ILE A 80 -4.32 -14.20 0.80
C ILE A 80 -5.74 -13.89 0.29
N GLY A 81 -6.00 -14.07 -1.01
CA GLY A 81 -7.30 -13.87 -1.63
C GLY A 81 -7.76 -12.41 -1.71
N ILE A 82 -6.83 -11.46 -1.77
CA ILE A 82 -7.11 -10.04 -1.97
C ILE A 82 -7.20 -9.74 -3.47
N THR A 83 -8.31 -9.16 -3.91
CA THR A 83 -8.45 -8.69 -5.29
C THR A 83 -7.89 -7.28 -5.46
N TYR A 84 -7.33 -7.02 -6.64
CA TYR A 84 -6.67 -5.75 -6.95
C TYR A 84 -6.89 -5.35 -8.41
N CYS A 85 -6.66 -4.07 -8.71
CA CYS A 85 -6.62 -3.53 -10.06
C CYS A 85 -5.19 -3.10 -10.39
N LYS A 86 -4.64 -3.56 -11.52
CA LYS A 86 -3.34 -3.14 -12.04
C LYS A 86 -3.54 -2.11 -13.15
N GLN A 87 -2.72 -1.06 -13.14
CA GLN A 87 -2.71 -0.04 -14.18
C GLN A 87 -1.27 0.33 -14.55
N ILE A 88 -1.00 0.48 -15.84
CA ILE A 88 0.25 1.06 -16.33
C ILE A 88 -0.01 2.53 -16.62
N VAL A 89 0.70 3.41 -15.93
CA VAL A 89 0.52 4.86 -16.00
C VAL A 89 1.74 5.47 -16.65
N ASN A 90 1.59 5.92 -17.90
CA ASN A 90 2.63 6.67 -18.60
C ASN A 90 2.50 8.15 -18.24
N LYS A 91 3.48 8.68 -17.51
CA LYS A 91 3.56 10.09 -17.14
C LYS A 91 4.59 10.80 -18.00
N LYS A 92 4.32 12.06 -18.31
CA LYS A 92 5.26 12.97 -18.96
C LYS A 92 5.39 14.21 -18.07
N ASN A 93 6.61 14.55 -17.69
CA ASN A 93 6.92 15.88 -17.17
C ASN A 93 7.66 16.68 -18.26
N SER A 94 7.98 17.94 -17.96
CA SER A 94 8.66 18.83 -18.92
C SER A 94 10.02 18.31 -19.41
N PHE A 95 10.62 17.33 -18.72
CA PHE A 95 11.99 16.86 -18.96
C PHE A 95 12.09 15.39 -19.39
N SER A 96 11.04 14.58 -19.17
CA SER A 96 11.12 13.12 -19.37
C SER A 96 9.74 12.46 -19.45
N LYS A 97 9.68 11.32 -20.14
CA LYS A 97 8.58 10.36 -20.06
C LYS A 97 8.99 9.22 -19.15
N PHE A 98 8.11 8.81 -18.25
CA PHE A 98 8.38 7.72 -17.32
C PHE A 98 7.11 6.89 -17.09
N THR A 99 7.30 5.58 -16.97
CA THR A 99 6.22 4.62 -16.77
C THR A 99 6.17 4.22 -15.31
N HIS A 100 4.97 4.30 -14.73
CA HIS A 100 4.68 3.78 -13.40
C HIS A 100 3.72 2.61 -13.49
N TYR A 101 3.89 1.69 -12.57
CA TYR A 101 3.00 0.55 -12.37
C TYR A 101 2.24 0.79 -11.08
N ARG A 102 0.92 0.89 -11.21
CA ARG A 102 0.01 1.20 -10.12
C ARG A 102 -0.81 -0.03 -9.79
N LEU A 103 -0.95 -0.28 -8.50
CA LEU A 103 -1.76 -1.34 -7.94
C LEU A 103 -2.76 -0.72 -6.97
N GLU A 104 -4.04 -1.04 -7.13
CA GLU A 104 -5.09 -0.58 -6.25
C GLU A 104 -5.86 -1.74 -5.64
N ILE A 105 -5.93 -1.74 -4.31
CA ILE A 105 -6.72 -2.68 -3.53
C ILE A 105 -7.91 -1.92 -2.99
N ASN A 106 -9.09 -2.21 -3.53
CA ASN A 106 -10.29 -1.42 -3.29
C ASN A 106 -11.34 -2.22 -2.51
N GLY A 107 -12.14 -1.52 -1.71
CA GLY A 107 -13.34 -2.08 -1.08
C GLY A 107 -13.13 -2.66 0.32
N LYS A 108 -14.22 -2.70 1.09
CA LYS A 108 -14.23 -3.07 2.50
C LYS A 108 -13.73 -4.50 2.76
N ARG A 109 -14.10 -5.44 1.90
CA ARG A 109 -13.65 -6.84 1.98
C ARG A 109 -12.12 -6.92 1.93
N ASN A 110 -11.52 -6.28 0.93
CA ASN A 110 -10.07 -6.31 0.75
C ASN A 110 -9.32 -5.55 1.86
N LEU A 111 -9.85 -4.42 2.34
CA LEU A 111 -9.29 -3.75 3.51
C LEU A 111 -9.30 -4.65 4.75
N ASN A 112 -10.38 -5.41 4.97
CA ASN A 112 -10.47 -6.32 6.11
C ASN A 112 -9.46 -7.47 6.00
N LEU A 113 -9.30 -8.07 4.82
CA LEU A 113 -8.28 -9.09 4.56
C LEU A 113 -6.88 -8.51 4.77
N TRP A 114 -6.63 -7.31 4.26
CA TRP A 114 -5.36 -6.62 4.46
C TRP A 114 -5.05 -6.44 5.94
N ILE A 115 -5.99 -5.90 6.73
CA ILE A 115 -5.79 -5.70 8.18
C ILE A 115 -5.53 -7.02 8.90
N LYS A 116 -6.19 -8.11 8.47
CA LYS A 116 -6.06 -9.43 9.08
C LYS A 116 -4.69 -10.06 8.86
N PHE A 117 -4.17 -10.00 7.63
CA PHE A 117 -2.96 -10.74 7.25
C PHE A 117 -1.71 -9.87 7.22
N ILE A 118 -1.80 -8.66 6.69
CA ILE A 118 -0.65 -7.77 6.49
C ILE A 118 -0.61 -6.69 7.57
N GLY A 119 -1.70 -5.93 7.72
CA GLY A 119 -1.82 -4.81 8.66
C GLY A 119 -1.08 -3.55 8.21
N PHE A 120 -0.98 -2.59 9.11
CA PHE A 120 -0.17 -1.38 8.98
C PHE A 120 0.51 -1.08 10.31
N SER A 121 1.68 -0.48 10.29
CA SER A 121 2.36 0.05 11.48
C SER A 121 2.41 1.58 11.46
N ASN A 122 2.22 2.21 10.30
CA ASN A 122 2.24 3.65 10.15
C ASN A 122 1.00 4.30 10.83
N PRO A 123 1.18 5.18 11.84
CA PRO A 123 0.08 5.83 12.55
C PRO A 123 -0.87 6.60 11.64
N LYS A 124 -0.37 7.13 10.51
CA LYS A 124 -1.19 7.81 9.49
C LYS A 124 -2.25 6.88 8.89
N HIS A 125 -1.89 5.63 8.59
CA HIS A 125 -2.82 4.65 8.03
C HIS A 125 -3.77 4.12 9.11
N LEU A 126 -3.23 3.82 10.30
CA LEU A 126 -4.01 3.32 11.42
C LEU A 126 -5.09 4.31 11.86
N THR A 127 -4.75 5.57 12.08
CA THR A 127 -5.72 6.60 12.49
C THR A 127 -6.82 6.82 11.44
N LYS A 128 -6.46 6.80 10.16
CA LYS A 128 -7.42 6.85 9.04
C LYS A 128 -8.43 5.70 9.08
N ILE A 129 -7.95 4.48 9.31
CA ILE A 129 -8.80 3.28 9.43
C ILE A 129 -9.68 3.35 10.68
N LYS A 130 -9.12 3.75 11.83
CA LYS A 130 -9.89 3.92 13.08
C LYS A 130 -11.02 4.94 12.91
N VAL A 131 -10.74 6.11 12.34
CA VAL A 131 -11.76 7.15 12.08
C VAL A 131 -12.84 6.62 11.15
N TRP A 132 -12.45 5.93 10.07
CA TRP A 132 -13.41 5.30 9.17
C TRP A 132 -14.28 4.24 9.85
N LYS A 133 -13.71 3.41 10.74
CA LYS A 133 -14.49 2.44 11.53
C LYS A 133 -15.49 3.15 12.46
N LYS A 134 -15.10 4.28 13.07
CA LYS A 134 -15.94 5.08 13.99
C LYS A 134 -17.08 5.81 13.29
N LEU A 135 -16.80 6.49 12.17
CA LEU A 135 -17.76 7.37 11.50
C LEU A 135 -18.41 6.77 10.25
N GLY A 136 -17.88 5.66 9.74
CA GLY A 136 -18.24 5.11 8.42
C GLY A 136 -17.62 5.85 7.23
N TYR A 137 -16.82 6.89 7.48
CA TYR A 137 -16.06 7.64 6.48
C TYR A 137 -14.82 8.28 7.12
N CYS A 138 -13.85 8.69 6.31
CA CYS A 138 -12.72 9.50 6.78
C CYS A 138 -12.81 10.89 6.14
N PRO A 139 -12.84 11.99 6.93
CA PRO A 139 -12.87 13.33 6.37
C PRO A 139 -11.66 13.56 5.43
N PRO A 140 -11.86 14.17 4.25
CA PRO A 140 -10.76 14.50 3.36
C PRO A 140 -9.80 15.48 4.03
N ARG A 141 -8.50 15.32 3.76
CA ARG A 141 -7.44 16.23 4.24
C ARG A 141 -7.32 16.38 5.76
N ALA A 142 -8.05 15.58 6.54
CA ALA A 142 -7.90 15.60 7.99
C ALA A 142 -6.43 15.43 8.39
N THR A 143 -5.97 16.21 9.35
CA THR A 143 -4.63 16.11 9.94
C THR A 143 -4.56 14.94 10.92
N TYR A 144 -3.37 14.65 11.44
CA TYR A 144 -3.23 13.64 12.50
C TYR A 144 -3.99 14.07 13.76
N SER A 145 -3.77 15.29 14.24
CA SER A 145 -4.41 15.82 15.44
C SER A 145 -5.93 15.87 15.33
N GLU A 146 -6.47 16.26 14.17
CA GLU A 146 -7.93 16.22 13.94
C GLU A 146 -8.48 14.80 14.00
N ARG A 147 -7.76 13.80 13.48
CA ARG A 147 -8.17 12.39 13.61
C ARG A 147 -8.12 11.93 15.06
N MET A 148 -7.12 12.32 15.84
CA MET A 148 -7.03 11.98 17.26
C MET A 148 -8.19 12.58 18.06
N LYS A 149 -8.56 13.84 17.78
CA LYS A 149 -9.76 14.48 18.34
C LYS A 149 -11.05 13.74 18.01
N ILE A 150 -11.20 13.32 16.75
CA ILE A 150 -12.36 12.50 16.33
C ILE A 150 -12.38 11.18 17.10
N LEU A 151 -11.23 10.59 17.39
CA LEU A 151 -11.12 9.33 18.12
C LEU A 151 -11.36 9.51 19.62
N GLY A 152 -11.05 10.69 20.19
CA GLY A 152 -11.03 10.93 21.63
C GLY A 152 -9.76 10.41 22.30
N GLU A 153 -8.67 10.33 21.55
CA GLU A 153 -7.35 9.84 21.99
C GLU A 153 -6.37 11.04 22.02
N GLU A 154 -6.58 12.04 22.90
CA GLU A 154 -5.65 13.17 23.08
C GLU A 154 -4.44 12.82 23.94
#